data_AF-A0A128A210-F1
#
_entry.id   AF-A0A128A210-F1
#
_cell.length_a   1.000
_cell.length_b   1.000
_cell.length_c   1.000
_cell.angle_alpha   90.00
_cell.angle_beta   90.00
_cell.angle_gamma   90.00
#
_symmetry.space_group_name_H-M   'P 1'
#
loop_
_entity.id
_entity.type
_entity.pdbx_description
1 polymer ?
#
loop_
_entity_poly.entity_id
_entity_poly.type
_entity_poly.pdbx_seq_one_letter_code
_entity_poly.pdbx_strand_id
1 'polypeptide(L)'
;MTKIIWSHELPSTSVKKLKIIKNNFDYHMSVKIKDVKAKVIREDDGTYSIACSALGVYSTGKNLQDAKKNYLKAIKIHLSVLRDKATESIAV
;
A
#
# COMPACT_ATOMS: atom_id res chain seq x y z
N MET A 1 13.85 3.12 5.74
CA MET A 1 13.27 1.81 5.34
C MET A 1 11.80 1.79 5.75
N THR A 2 10.83 1.61 4.84
CA THR A 2 9.38 1.72 5.14
C THR A 2 8.82 0.39 5.65
N LYS A 3 8.10 0.39 6.77
CA LYS A 3 7.46 -0.81 7.36
C LYS A 3 5.94 -0.75 7.19
N ILE A 4 5.35 -1.80 6.63
CA ILE A 4 3.91 -1.90 6.35
C ILE A 4 3.29 -2.92 7.30
N ILE A 5 2.28 -2.51 8.08
CA ILE A 5 1.63 -3.32 9.12
C ILE A 5 0.12 -3.43 8.82
N TRP A 6 -0.44 -4.63 8.96
CA TRP A 6 -1.85 -4.92 8.72
C TRP A 6 -2.58 -5.12 10.06
N SER A 7 -3.68 -4.39 10.31
CA SER A 7 -4.55 -4.59 11.49
C SER A 7 -5.84 -5.34 11.11
N HIS A 8 -6.43 -6.06 12.07
CA HIS A 8 -7.54 -7.00 11.85
C HIS A 8 -8.87 -6.50 12.43
N GLU A 9 -9.91 -6.44 11.62
CA GLU A 9 -11.33 -6.27 12.02
C GLU A 9 -12.21 -7.12 11.05
N LEU A 10 -13.25 -7.82 11.55
CA LEU A 10 -14.26 -8.63 10.83
C LEU A 10 -15.63 -8.53 11.56
N PRO A 11 -16.81 -8.81 10.93
CA PRO A 11 -17.18 -9.07 9.51
C PRO A 11 -18.22 -8.02 8.96
N SER A 12 -18.67 -7.89 7.70
CA SER A 12 -18.92 -8.80 6.56
C SER A 12 -18.53 -8.26 5.16
N THR A 13 -17.80 -7.15 5.11
CA THR A 13 -17.07 -6.64 3.91
C THR A 13 -15.69 -6.19 4.39
N SER A 14 -14.71 -7.09 4.37
CA SER A 14 -13.49 -6.98 5.17
C SER A 14 -12.50 -5.94 4.64
N VAL A 15 -12.68 -4.67 5.02
CA VAL A 15 -11.69 -3.60 4.79
C VAL A 15 -10.53 -3.79 5.77
N LYS A 16 -9.35 -4.19 5.28
CA LYS A 16 -8.15 -4.32 6.13
C LYS A 16 -7.39 -3.00 6.19
N LYS A 17 -7.18 -2.50 7.40
CA LYS A 17 -6.52 -1.23 7.64
C LYS A 17 -5.00 -1.39 7.46
N LEU A 18 -4.41 -0.62 6.53
CA LEU A 18 -2.98 -0.64 6.24
C LEU A 18 -2.30 0.54 6.92
N LYS A 19 -1.44 0.25 7.90
CA LYS A 19 -0.65 1.27 8.57
C LYS A 19 0.76 1.28 7.99
N ILE A 20 1.07 2.32 7.22
CA ILE A 20 2.41 2.54 6.66
C ILE A 20 3.19 3.40 7.66
N ILE A 21 4.20 2.83 8.31
CA ILE A 21 5.10 3.53 9.24
C ILE A 21 6.44 3.74 8.53
N LYS A 22 6.76 5.00 8.19
CA LYS A 22 8.11 5.40 7.75
C LYS A 22 8.94 5.73 9.00
N ASN A 23 9.98 4.94 9.27
CA ASN A 23 10.96 5.28 10.31
C ASN A 23 12.12 6.08 9.71
N ASN A 24 12.27 7.28 10.28
CA ASN A 24 13.41 8.18 10.42
C ASN A 24 14.44 8.22 9.27
N PHE A 25 14.27 9.22 8.40
CA PHE A 25 15.38 10.02 7.91
C PHE A 25 15.07 11.46 8.32
N ASP A 26 15.84 11.98 9.27
CA ASP A 26 15.87 13.39 9.68
C ASP A 26 16.74 14.11 8.63
N TYR A 27 16.26 15.08 7.86
CA TYR A 27 15.92 16.44 8.29
C TYR A 27 14.51 16.91 7.81
N HIS A 28 13.71 17.36 8.77
CA HIS A 28 12.79 18.50 8.71
C HIS A 28 11.77 18.62 7.54
N MET A 29 10.99 17.56 7.26
CA MET A 29 9.54 17.65 6.97
C MET A 29 8.97 16.22 6.83
N SER A 30 8.38 15.70 7.91
CA SER A 30 7.69 14.41 7.86
C SER A 30 6.18 14.64 7.70
N VAL A 31 5.68 14.46 6.47
CA VAL A 31 4.23 14.44 6.22
C VAL A 31 3.66 13.14 6.79
N LYS A 32 2.89 13.24 7.88
CA LYS A 32 2.09 12.14 8.43
C LYS A 32 0.96 11.80 7.44
N ILE A 33 1.15 10.77 6.62
CA ILE A 33 0.06 10.25 5.80
C ILE A 33 -0.93 9.54 6.73
N LYS A 34 -2.14 10.10 6.85
CA LYS A 34 -3.28 9.46 7.53
C LYS A 34 -3.50 8.08 6.91
N ASP A 35 -3.66 7.11 7.80
CA ASP A 35 -3.94 5.70 7.56
C ASP A 35 -4.69 5.41 6.24
N VAL A 36 -3.99 4.83 5.27
CA VAL A 36 -4.53 4.58 3.93
C VAL A 36 -5.14 3.18 3.91
N LYS A 37 -6.46 3.08 3.76
CA LYS A 37 -7.14 1.77 3.76
C LYS A 37 -7.01 1.07 2.41
N ALA A 38 -6.58 -0.19 2.43
CA ALA A 38 -6.63 -1.08 1.28
C ALA A 38 -7.85 -2.01 1.42
N LYS A 39 -8.60 -2.20 0.35
CA LYS A 39 -9.69 -3.18 0.29
C LYS A 39 -9.13 -4.50 -0.19
N VAL A 40 -9.47 -5.57 0.50
CA VAL A 40 -9.19 -6.94 0.07
C VAL A 40 -10.51 -7.52 -0.44
N ILE A 41 -10.49 -8.03 -1.66
CA ILE A 41 -11.65 -8.61 -2.35
C ILE A 41 -11.30 -10.07 -2.63
N ARG A 42 -12.24 -10.97 -2.34
CA ARG A 42 -12.15 -12.37 -2.75
C ARG A 42 -13.00 -12.49 -4.01
N GLU A 43 -12.39 -12.93 -5.09
CA GLU A 43 -13.04 -13.09 -6.38
C GLU A 43 -13.76 -14.45 -6.45
N ASP A 44 -14.69 -14.59 -7.39
CA ASP A 44 -15.51 -15.80 -7.56
C ASP A 44 -14.68 -17.02 -7.99
N ASP A 45 -13.54 -16.80 -8.65
CA ASP A 45 -12.58 -17.84 -9.05
C ASP A 45 -11.66 -18.31 -7.89
N GLY A 46 -11.89 -17.77 -6.68
CA GLY A 46 -11.12 -18.09 -5.48
C GLY A 46 -9.82 -17.29 -5.33
N THR A 47 -9.49 -16.42 -6.29
CA THR A 47 -8.34 -15.51 -6.19
C THR A 47 -8.65 -14.33 -5.26
N TYR A 48 -7.61 -13.56 -4.95
CA TYR A 48 -7.71 -12.39 -4.07
C TYR A 48 -7.15 -11.15 -4.77
N SER A 49 -7.89 -10.07 -4.67
CA SER A 49 -7.52 -8.75 -5.16
C SER A 49 -7.30 -7.80 -3.99
N ILE A 50 -6.29 -6.94 -4.09
CA ILE A 50 -6.04 -5.86 -3.12
C ILE A 50 -5.95 -4.55 -3.87
N ALA A 51 -6.79 -3.59 -3.46
CA ALA A 51 -6.91 -2.29 -4.09
C ALA A 51 -6.76 -1.17 -3.05
N CYS A 52 -6.05 -0.11 -3.40
CA CYS A 52 -6.07 1.14 -2.67
C CYS A 52 -6.31 2.29 -3.62
N SER A 53 -7.56 2.76 -3.63
CA SER A 53 -8.02 3.85 -4.49
C SER A 53 -7.26 5.15 -4.23
N ALA A 54 -6.90 5.44 -2.98
CA ALA A 54 -6.16 6.65 -2.61
C ALA A 54 -4.74 6.69 -3.19
N LEU A 55 -4.15 5.54 -3.49
CA LEU A 55 -2.83 5.43 -4.12
C LEU A 55 -2.91 5.02 -5.60
N GLY A 56 -4.10 4.72 -6.12
CA GLY A 56 -4.25 4.16 -7.47
C GLY A 56 -3.49 2.83 -7.68
N VAL A 57 -3.26 2.05 -6.63
CA VAL A 57 -2.52 0.78 -6.70
C VAL A 57 -3.46 -0.41 -6.57
N TYR A 58 -3.28 -1.38 -7.46
CA TYR A 58 -4.04 -2.63 -7.52
C TYR A 58 -3.12 -3.83 -7.72
N SER A 59 -3.48 -4.99 -7.17
CA SER A 59 -2.80 -6.26 -7.44
C SER A 59 -3.71 -7.45 -7.15
N THR A 60 -3.44 -8.59 -7.79
CA THR A 60 -4.11 -9.87 -7.54
C THR A 60 -3.13 -10.94 -7.07
N GLY A 61 -3.65 -12.05 -6.56
CA GLY A 61 -2.87 -13.24 -6.22
C GLY A 61 -3.75 -14.48 -6.06
N LYS A 62 -3.15 -15.66 -6.25
CA LYS A 62 -3.89 -16.94 -6.21
C LYS A 62 -4.50 -17.24 -4.84
N ASN A 63 -3.92 -16.66 -3.79
CA ASN A 63 -4.40 -16.72 -2.42
C ASN A 63 -4.11 -15.39 -1.72
N LEU A 64 -4.63 -15.23 -0.51
CA LEU A 64 -4.47 -13.99 0.26
C LEU A 64 -3.00 -13.62 0.55
N GLN A 65 -2.12 -14.60 0.76
CA GLN A 65 -0.71 -14.34 1.05
C GLN A 65 0.02 -13.83 -0.20
N ASP A 66 -0.26 -14.44 -1.35
CA ASP A 66 0.25 -14.04 -2.66
C ASP A 66 -0.23 -12.62 -3.00
N ALA A 67 -1.54 -12.36 -2.86
CA ALA A 67 -2.12 -11.04 -3.11
C ALA A 67 -1.47 -9.95 -2.24
N LYS A 68 -1.20 -10.22 -0.95
CA LYS A 68 -0.46 -9.30 -0.08
C LYS A 68 0.97 -9.05 -0.56
N LYS A 69 1.69 -10.11 -0.96
CA LYS A 69 3.07 -9.99 -1.46
C LYS A 69 3.12 -9.16 -2.75
N ASN A 70 2.20 -9.41 -3.67
CA ASN A 70 2.09 -8.69 -4.94
C ASN A 70 1.71 -7.23 -4.70
N TYR A 71 0.78 -6.97 -3.80
CA TYR A 71 0.36 -5.63 -3.42
C TYR A 71 1.51 -4.80 -2.81
N LEU A 72 2.30 -5.39 -1.91
CA LEU A 72 3.48 -4.74 -1.33
C LEU A 72 4.52 -4.38 -2.40
N LYS A 73 4.72 -5.27 -3.38
CA LYS A 73 5.62 -5.02 -4.51
C LYS A 73 5.11 -3.87 -5.39
N ALA A 74 3.81 -3.86 -5.69
CA ALA A 74 3.16 -2.81 -6.48
C ALA A 74 3.29 -1.44 -5.80
N ILE A 75 2.99 -1.35 -4.49
CA ILE A 75 3.20 -0.12 -3.71
C ILE A 75 4.65 0.34 -3.79
N LYS A 76 5.61 -0.57 -3.61
CA LYS A 76 7.04 -0.20 -3.58
C LYS A 76 7.48 0.41 -4.91
N ILE A 77 7.06 -0.16 -6.03
CA ILE A 77 7.36 0.36 -7.37
C ILE A 77 6.69 1.73 -7.55
N HIS A 78 5.39 1.82 -7.27
CA HIS A 78 4.62 3.06 -7.44
C HIS A 78 5.23 4.23 -6.64
N LEU A 79 5.56 4.00 -5.36
CA LEU A 79 6.18 5.02 -4.52
C LEU A 79 7.61 5.38 -4.96
N SER A 80 8.35 4.44 -5.59
CA SER A 80 9.66 4.76 -6.17
C SER A 80 9.50 5.73 -7.33
N VAL A 81 8.61 5.44 -8.27
CA VAL A 81 8.34 6.31 -9.42
C VAL A 81 7.90 7.71 -8.98
N LEU A 82 7.00 7.80 -7.99
CA LEU A 82 6.57 9.09 -7.45
C LEU A 82 7.73 9.87 -6.80
N ARG A 83 8.62 9.19 -6.08
CA ARG A 83 9.79 9.83 -5.48
C ARG A 83 10.74 10.34 -6.56
N ASP A 84 11.00 9.55 -7.59
CA ASP A 84 11.96 9.89 -8.64
C ASP A 84 11.43 11.11 -9.42
N LYS A 85 10.14 11.11 -9.81
CA LYS A 85 9.47 12.29 -10.42
C LYS A 85 9.47 13.53 -9.53
N ALA A 86 9.22 13.37 -8.23
CA ALA A 86 9.25 14.49 -7.30
C ALA A 86 10.67 15.06 -7.17
N THR A 87 11.69 14.21 -7.19
CA THR A 87 13.09 14.62 -7.16
C THR A 87 13.47 15.39 -8.42
N GLU A 88 13.11 14.88 -9.59
CA GLU A 88 13.29 15.57 -10.88
C GLU A 88 12.61 16.94 -10.90
N SER A 89 11.43 17.07 -10.29
CA SER A 89 10.68 18.33 -10.25
C SER A 89 11.29 19.37 -9.30
N ILE A 90 12.15 18.96 -8.37
CA ILE A 90 12.80 19.84 -7.39
C ILE A 90 14.25 20.15 -7.79
N ALA A 91 14.89 19.29 -8.57
CA ALA A 91 16.29 19.40 -9.01
C ALA A 91 16.52 20.44 -10.13
N VAL A 92 15.82 21.58 -10.07
CA VAL A 92 16.01 22.75 -10.95
C VAL A 92 17.46 23.20 -10.94
#